data_AF-A0AA39UMD2-F1
#
_entry.id   AF-A0AA39UMD2-F1
#
_cell.length_a   1.000
_cell.length_b   1.000
_cell.length_c   1.000
_cell.angle_alpha   90.00
_cell.angle_beta   90.00
_cell.angle_gamma   90.00
#
_symmetry.space_group_name_H-M   'P 1'
#
loop_
_entity.id
_entity.type
_entity.pdbx_description
1 polymer ?
#
loop_
_entity_poly.entity_id
_entity_poly.type
_entity_poly.pdbx_seq_one_letter_code
_entity_poly.pdbx_strand_id
1 'polypeptide(L)'
;MEPATHILRLQLILSGLDGVVNQEPLNIKGCPVPLTAAQMNENERLDHGINRRMPLIWGEARTAFQSAVFVEKTFGMNMITKYLSVSKTMIIVLEESMKPSKLASHA
;
A
#
# COMPACT_ATOMS: atom_id res chain seq x y z
N MET A 1 18.14 -7.84 10.74
CA MET A 1 17.01 -6.89 10.62
C MET A 1 17.05 -6.35 9.20
N GLU A 2 16.08 -6.72 8.38
CA GLU A 2 16.15 -6.59 6.91
C GLU A 2 16.03 -5.13 6.43
N PRO A 3 16.76 -4.71 5.37
CA PRO A 3 16.73 -3.34 4.84
C PRO A 3 15.33 -2.82 4.48
N ALA A 4 14.44 -3.70 4.02
CA ALA A 4 13.06 -3.35 3.68
C ALA A 4 12.24 -2.85 4.89
N THR A 5 12.55 -3.36 6.10
CA THR A 5 11.87 -2.94 7.33
C THR A 5 12.18 -1.49 7.70
N HIS A 6 13.38 -0.99 7.34
CA HIS A 6 13.75 0.40 7.62
C HIS A 6 12.96 1.40 6.76
N ILE A 7 12.73 1.08 5.49
CA ILE A 7 11.98 1.94 4.56
C ILE A 7 10.53 2.08 5.04
N LEU A 8 9.89 0.98 5.44
CA LEU A 8 8.52 1.02 5.96
C LEU A 8 8.39 1.88 7.23
N ARG A 9 9.31 1.71 8.19
CA ARG A 9 9.30 2.48 9.44
C ARG A 9 9.51 3.97 9.17
N LEU A 10 10.47 4.31 8.32
CA LEU A 10 10.75 5.68 7.94
C LEU A 10 9.53 6.32 7.28
N GLN A 11 8.88 5.61 6.35
CA GLN A 11 7.66 6.07 5.70
C GLN A 11 6.55 6.38 6.71
N LEU A 12 6.31 5.47 7.67
CA LEU A 12 5.27 5.63 8.68
C LEU A 12 5.51 6.84 9.58
N ILE A 13 6.75 7.00 10.05
CA ILE A 13 7.14 8.12 10.91
C ILE A 13 7.01 9.44 10.16
N LEU A 14 7.53 9.51 8.93
CA LEU A 14 7.50 10.74 8.15
C LEU A 14 6.08 11.11 7.72
N SER A 15 5.21 10.14 7.40
CA SER A 15 3.81 10.44 7.08
C SER A 15 3.04 10.99 8.29
N GLY A 16 3.32 10.46 9.48
CA GLY A 16 2.74 10.99 10.71
C GLY A 16 3.26 12.40 11.02
N LEU A 17 4.56 12.63 10.83
CA LEU A 17 5.17 13.94 11.06
C LEU A 17 4.64 15.00 10.09
N ASP A 18 4.46 14.68 8.81
CA ASP A 18 3.93 15.62 7.81
C ASP A 18 2.49 16.06 8.18
N GLY A 19 1.64 15.13 8.63
CA GLY A 19 0.32 15.46 9.15
C GLY A 19 0.36 16.38 10.37
N VAL A 20 1.29 16.16 11.31
CA VAL A 20 1.48 17.02 12.50
C VAL A 20 1.98 18.42 12.12
N VAL A 21 2.98 18.51 11.23
CA VAL A 21 3.56 19.80 10.81
C VAL A 21 2.52 20.64 10.06
N ASN A 22 1.74 20.02 9.19
CA ASN A 22 0.72 20.71 8.40
C ASN A 22 -0.62 20.88 9.15
N GLN A 23 -0.73 20.37 10.39
CA GLN A 23 -1.96 20.37 11.18
C GLN A 23 -3.15 19.79 10.40
N GLU A 24 -2.91 18.68 9.68
CA GLU A 24 -3.97 18.05 8.88
C GLU A 24 -5.12 17.58 9.78
N PRO A 25 -6.38 17.95 9.47
CA PRO A 25 -7.51 17.57 10.29
C PRO A 25 -7.79 16.07 10.19
N LEU A 26 -8.00 15.42 11.35
CA LEU A 26 -8.41 14.02 11.41
C LEU A 26 -9.91 13.89 11.11
N ASN A 27 -10.24 13.78 9.82
CA ASN A 27 -11.63 13.69 9.34
C ASN A 27 -12.22 12.27 9.41
N ILE A 28 -11.39 11.26 9.66
CA ILE A 28 -11.82 9.87 9.75
C ILE A 28 -12.32 9.58 11.17
N LYS A 29 -13.57 9.17 11.28
CA LYS A 29 -14.18 8.79 12.56
C LYS A 29 -13.71 7.39 12.97
N GLY A 30 -13.61 7.15 14.28
CA GLY A 30 -13.37 5.81 14.80
C GLY A 30 -14.45 4.83 14.33
N CYS A 31 -14.05 3.59 14.01
CA CYS A 31 -15.00 2.51 13.75
C CYS A 31 -15.59 2.04 15.10
N PRO A 32 -16.93 1.84 15.19
CA PRO A 32 -17.56 1.35 16.40
C PRO A 32 -17.24 -0.14 16.60
N VAL A 33 -16.83 -0.52 17.81
CA VAL A 33 -16.60 -1.94 18.17
C VAL A 33 -17.96 -2.66 18.22
N PRO A 34 -18.13 -3.86 17.62
CA PRO A 34 -17.11 -4.75 17.03
C PRO A 34 -16.94 -4.63 15.50
N LEU A 35 -17.55 -3.64 14.85
CA LEU A 35 -17.53 -3.51 13.39
C LEU A 35 -16.22 -2.95 12.87
N THR A 36 -15.70 -3.56 11.81
CA THR A 36 -14.58 -3.07 11.03
C THR A 36 -15.06 -2.40 9.74
N ALA A 37 -14.25 -1.52 9.15
CA ALA A 37 -14.54 -0.89 7.86
C ALA A 37 -14.80 -1.91 6.72
N ALA A 38 -14.28 -3.13 6.86
CA ALA A 38 -14.49 -4.24 5.92
C ALA A 38 -15.91 -4.84 6.00
N GLN A 39 -16.55 -4.74 7.17
CA GLN A 39 -17.90 -5.25 7.43
C GLN A 39 -18.99 -4.20 7.15
N MET A 40 -18.60 -2.93 7.04
CA MET A 40 -19.51 -1.84 6.67
C MET A 40 -19.89 -1.92 5.19
N ASN A 41 -21.06 -1.40 4.82
CA ASN A 41 -21.39 -1.09 3.44
C ASN A 41 -20.72 0.24 3.00
N GLU A 42 -20.93 0.66 1.75
CA GLU A 42 -20.27 1.86 1.23
C GLU A 42 -20.76 3.16 1.88
N ASN A 43 -22.06 3.29 2.12
CA ASN A 43 -22.64 4.48 2.75
C ASN A 43 -22.12 4.62 4.19
N GLU A 44 -22.09 3.51 4.94
CA GLU A 44 -21.53 3.47 6.28
C GLU A 44 -20.05 3.89 6.30
N ARG A 45 -19.25 3.40 5.34
CA ARG A 45 -17.85 3.84 5.22
C ARG A 45 -17.73 5.34 4.98
N LEU A 46 -18.52 5.89 4.07
CA LEU A 46 -18.52 7.32 3.74
C LEU A 46 -18.90 8.17 4.96
N ASP A 47 -19.88 7.74 5.75
CA ASP A 47 -20.30 8.41 6.99
C ASP A 47 -19.18 8.46 8.05
N HIS A 48 -18.27 7.48 8.01
CA HIS A 48 -17.07 7.41 8.84
C HIS A 48 -15.86 8.17 8.23
N GLY A 49 -16.02 8.81 7.08
CA GLY A 49 -14.93 9.48 6.37
C GLY A 49 -13.97 8.53 5.65
N ILE A 50 -14.36 7.24 5.52
CA ILE A 50 -13.56 6.20 4.85
C ILE A 50 -13.90 6.25 3.36
N ASN A 51 -13.24 7.16 2.64
CA ASN A 51 -13.49 7.43 1.23
C ASN A 51 -12.50 6.72 0.27
N ARG A 52 -11.53 5.98 0.82
CA ARG A 52 -10.53 5.23 0.06
C ARG A 52 -10.26 3.90 0.75
N ARG A 53 -10.11 2.85 -0.06
CA ARG A 53 -9.68 1.52 0.40
C ARG A 53 -8.19 1.32 0.13
N MET A 54 -7.57 0.47 0.95
CA MET A 54 -6.23 -0.03 0.66
C MET A 54 -6.28 -0.82 -0.66
N PRO A 55 -5.27 -0.68 -1.53
CA PRO A 55 -5.13 -1.49 -2.73
C PRO A 55 -5.21 -2.99 -2.41
N LEU A 56 -5.98 -3.74 -3.20
CA LEU A 56 -6.15 -5.19 -2.99
C LEU A 56 -5.21 -6.03 -3.86
N ILE A 57 -4.74 -5.45 -4.96
CA ILE A 57 -3.81 -6.09 -5.87
C ILE A 57 -2.52 -5.27 -6.03
N TRP A 58 -1.43 -5.95 -6.37
CA TRP A 58 -0.11 -5.33 -6.49
C TRP A 58 -0.06 -4.21 -7.53
N GLY A 59 -0.82 -4.31 -8.62
CA GLY A 59 -0.88 -3.27 -9.64
C GLY A 59 -1.41 -1.95 -9.09
N GLU A 60 -2.53 -2.00 -8.37
CA GLU A 60 -3.13 -0.85 -7.69
C GLU A 60 -2.18 -0.28 -6.64
N ALA A 61 -1.52 -1.14 -5.86
CA ALA A 61 -0.58 -0.71 -4.83
C ALA A 61 0.60 0.10 -5.42
N ARG A 62 1.14 -0.33 -6.57
CA ARG A 62 2.20 0.40 -7.27
C ARG A 62 1.72 1.75 -7.80
N THR A 63 0.55 1.79 -8.42
CA THR A 63 -0.03 3.04 -8.92
C THR A 63 -0.30 4.02 -7.79
N ALA A 64 -0.84 3.55 -6.67
CA ALA A 64 -1.08 4.37 -5.48
C ALA A 64 0.24 4.88 -4.87
N PHE A 65 1.27 4.03 -4.78
CA PHE A 65 2.59 4.42 -4.27
C PHE A 65 3.28 5.45 -5.17
N GLN A 66 3.23 5.26 -6.50
CA GLN A 66 3.85 6.15 -7.47
C GLN A 66 3.18 7.54 -7.53
N SER A 67 1.86 7.58 -7.36
CA SER A 67 1.08 8.83 -7.43
C SER A 67 0.99 9.58 -6.10
N ALA A 68 1.55 9.03 -5.02
CA ALA A 68 1.51 9.66 -3.71
C ALA A 68 2.53 10.80 -3.62
N VAL A 69 2.03 12.04 -3.61
CA VAL A 69 2.82 13.28 -3.46
C VAL A 69 3.79 13.22 -2.28
N PHE A 70 3.34 12.66 -1.15
CA PHE A 70 4.15 12.50 0.05
C PHE A 70 5.36 11.57 -0.16
N VAL A 71 5.18 10.49 -0.93
CA VAL A 71 6.24 9.51 -1.21
C VAL A 71 7.32 10.16 -2.08
N GLU A 72 6.93 10.93 -3.10
CA GLU A 72 7.85 11.69 -3.94
C GLU A 72 8.64 12.72 -3.14
N LYS A 73 7.94 13.53 -2.33
CA LYS A 73 8.55 14.54 -1.45
C LYS A 73 9.58 13.93 -0.50
N THR A 74 9.32 12.72 -0.01
CA THR A 74 10.11 12.08 1.03
C THR A 74 11.32 11.31 0.49
N PHE A 75 11.13 10.50 -0.55
CA PHE A 75 12.17 9.60 -1.06
C PHE A 75 12.81 10.05 -2.37
N GLY A 76 12.17 10.99 -3.07
CA GLY A 76 12.56 11.42 -4.40
C GLY A 76 12.26 10.39 -5.50
N MET A 77 12.18 10.87 -6.73
CA MET A 77 11.78 10.06 -7.89
C MET A 77 12.73 8.89 -8.20
N ASN A 78 14.02 9.06 -7.90
CA ASN A 78 15.04 8.03 -8.15
C ASN A 78 14.81 6.76 -7.30
N MET A 79 14.50 6.93 -6.00
CA MET A 79 14.22 5.82 -5.11
C MET A 79 12.93 5.11 -5.54
N ILE A 80 11.87 5.88 -5.81
CA ILE A 80 10.57 5.35 -6.26
C ILE A 80 10.74 4.50 -7.52
N THR A 81 11.45 5.01 -8.51
CA THR A 81 11.66 4.31 -9.78
C THR A 81 12.39 2.98 -9.58
N LYS A 82 13.45 2.97 -8.76
CA LYS A 82 14.20 1.76 -8.44
C LYS A 82 13.37 0.75 -7.65
N TYR A 83 12.63 1.22 -6.63
CA TYR A 83 11.76 0.38 -5.83
C TYR A 83 10.66 -0.28 -6.68
N LEU A 84 9.99 0.50 -7.54
CA LEU A 84 8.95 -0.01 -8.43
C LEU A 84 9.49 -1.00 -9.47
N SER A 85 10.71 -0.77 -9.98
CA SER A 85 11.38 -1.71 -10.89
C SER A 85 11.62 -3.07 -10.21
N VAL A 86 12.19 -3.08 -9.00
CA VAL A 86 12.41 -4.31 -8.23
C VAL A 86 11.08 -5.00 -7.88
N SER A 87 10.09 -4.23 -7.41
CA SER A 87 8.76 -4.74 -7.07
C SER A 87 8.10 -5.43 -8.27
N LYS A 88 8.19 -4.84 -9.47
CA LYS A 88 7.66 -5.44 -10.70
C LYS A 88 8.32 -6.79 -11.00
N THR A 89 9.65 -6.86 -10.94
CA THR A 89 10.40 -8.10 -11.20
C THR A 89 10.06 -9.18 -10.16
N MET A 90 10.00 -8.83 -8.88
CA MET A 90 9.66 -9.76 -7.80
C MET A 90 8.29 -10.41 -8.02
N ILE A 91 7.30 -9.63 -8.44
CA ILE A 91 5.94 -10.14 -8.69
C ILE A 91 5.93 -11.12 -9.86
N ILE A 92 6.64 -10.82 -10.96
CA ILE A 92 6.75 -11.74 -12.10
C ILE A 92 7.32 -13.08 -11.64
N VAL A 93 8.39 -13.07 -10.85
CA VAL A 93 9.01 -14.28 -10.30
C VAL A 93 8.04 -15.06 -9.40
N LEU A 94 7.30 -14.35 -8.54
CA LEU A 94 6.30 -14.98 -7.66
C LEU A 94 5.16 -15.62 -8.48
N GLU A 95 4.63 -14.92 -9.47
CA GLU A 95 3.57 -15.43 -10.36
C GLU A 95 4.03 -16.63 -11.18
N GLU A 96 5.28 -16.63 -11.64
CA GLU A 96 5.88 -17.79 -12.33
C GLU A 96 6.05 -18.99 -11.41
N SER A 97 6.47 -18.76 -10.15
CA SER A 97 6.61 -19.82 -9.16
C SER A 97 5.28 -20.46 -8.75
N MET A 98 4.17 -19.72 -8.90
CA MET A 98 2.81 -20.18 -8.56
C MET A 98 2.12 -20.93 -9.71
N LYS A 99 2.67 -20.93 -10.93
CA LYS A 99 2.11 -21.70 -12.05
C LYS A 99 2.42 -23.19 -11.84
N PRO A 100 1.42 -24.09 -11.91
CA PRO A 100 1.67 -25.51 -11.81
C PRO A 100 2.56 -25.99 -12.96
N SER A 101 3.55 -26.81 -12.62
CA SER A 101 4.45 -27.47 -13.56
C SER A 101 3.65 -28.21 -14.64
N LYS A 102 3.79 -27.82 -15.91
CA LYS A 102 3.21 -28.52 -17.07
C LYS A 102 3.88 -29.87 -17.38
N LEU A 103 4.69 -30.43 -16.47
CA LEU A 103 5.45 -31.66 -16.70
C LEU A 103 4.76 -32.94 -16.20
N ALA A 104 3.52 -32.88 -15.70
CA ALA A 104 2.82 -34.05 -15.16
C ALA A 104 1.71 -34.64 -16.07
N SER A 105 1.66 -34.30 -17.37
CA SER A 105 0.61 -34.81 -18.28
C SER A 105 1.12 -35.65 -19.46
N HIS A 106 2.39 -36.06 -19.46
CA HIS A 106 2.95 -37.02 -20.42
C HIS A 106 3.88 -38.00 -19.71
N ALA A 107 3.28 -38.92 -18.94
CA ALA A 107 3.90 -40.16 -18.51
C ALA A 107 2.85 -41.27 -18.59
#